data_AF-A0ABD5SPT1-F1
#
_entry.id   AF-A0ABD5SPT1-F1
#
_cell.length_a   1.000
_cell.length_b   1.000
_cell.length_c   1.000
_cell.angle_alpha   90.00
_cell.angle_beta   90.00
_cell.angle_gamma   90.00
#
_symmetry.space_group_name_H-M   'P 1'
#
loop_
_entity.id
_entity.type
_entity.pdbx_description
1 polymer ?
#
loop_
_entity_poly.entity_id
_entity_poly.type
_entity_poly.pdbx_seq_one_letter_code
_entity_poly.pdbx_strand_id
1 'polypeptide(L)'
;LAAEVAHAAATRVAQFGTANEFGDWNTVHHTFTYANAVHQSARRTDAVELYRGVFDAALNVYLDRFLNTPPTPIPEPGANETGRDAAAILEDLLETFDREGAVNEAGRLVAEYFDCGGDPARLKRTLGHGLLREDAGFHTLQNLEAAFRQFDLVANAAESTTGTDRDLEHRRRVPLIATARYMAAHFPTRRQAEQTFTIAARLNRGEAIHDE
;
A
#
# COMPACT_ATOMS: atom_id res chain seq x y z
N LEU A 1 -16.68 -0.07 -11.82
CA LEU A 1 -15.91 -1.34 -11.99
C LEU A 1 -14.40 -1.11 -11.90
N ALA A 2 -13.74 -0.39 -12.82
CA ALA A 2 -12.29 -0.19 -12.76
C ALA A 2 -11.79 0.43 -11.43
N ALA A 3 -12.53 1.41 -10.89
CA ALA A 3 -12.26 2.00 -9.57
C ALA A 3 -12.35 1.02 -8.40
N GLU A 4 -13.25 0.02 -8.49
CA GLU A 4 -13.38 -1.02 -7.46
C GLU A 4 -12.21 -2.00 -7.53
N VAL A 5 -11.81 -2.40 -8.74
CA VAL A 5 -10.67 -3.31 -8.94
C VAL A 5 -9.36 -2.65 -8.50
N ALA A 6 -9.15 -1.37 -8.82
CA ALA A 6 -7.98 -0.62 -8.36
C ALA A 6 -7.94 -0.47 -6.84
N HIS A 7 -9.08 -0.23 -6.20
CA HIS A 7 -9.17 -0.19 -4.75
C HIS A 7 -8.87 -1.57 -4.13
N ALA A 8 -9.46 -2.64 -4.66
CA ALA A 8 -9.21 -4.00 -4.18
C ALA A 8 -7.73 -4.41 -4.34
N ALA A 9 -7.07 -4.00 -5.42
CA ALA A 9 -5.64 -4.22 -5.62
C ALA A 9 -4.78 -3.43 -4.61
N ALA A 10 -5.13 -2.18 -4.30
CA ALA A 10 -4.46 -1.42 -3.23
C ALA A 10 -4.64 -2.12 -1.87
N THR A 11 -5.83 -2.66 -1.59
CA THR A 11 -6.12 -3.44 -0.39
C THR A 11 -5.24 -4.69 -0.30
N ARG A 12 -4.94 -5.38 -1.40
CA ARG A 12 -4.01 -6.54 -1.41
C ARG A 12 -2.60 -6.16 -0.97
N VAL A 13 -2.10 -5.01 -1.42
CA VAL A 13 -0.83 -4.46 -0.93
C VAL A 13 -0.93 -4.09 0.55
N ALA A 14 -2.00 -3.39 0.96
CA ALA A 14 -2.22 -3.00 2.35
C ALA A 14 -2.42 -4.18 3.32
N GLN A 15 -2.82 -5.36 2.84
CA GLN A 15 -2.97 -6.59 3.63
C GLN A 15 -1.80 -7.57 3.46
N PHE A 16 -0.76 -7.22 2.70
CA PHE A 16 0.34 -8.15 2.40
C PHE A 16 1.15 -8.47 3.65
N GLY A 17 1.37 -9.76 3.92
CA GLY A 17 2.08 -10.21 5.11
C GLY A 17 3.57 -9.89 5.07
N THR A 18 4.15 -9.56 6.22
CA THR A 18 5.59 -9.31 6.37
C THR A 18 6.45 -10.58 6.31
N ALA A 19 5.83 -11.75 6.44
CA ALA A 19 6.47 -13.06 6.29
C ALA A 19 6.82 -13.40 4.83
N ASN A 20 6.19 -12.76 3.85
CA ASN A 20 6.48 -12.96 2.43
C ASN A 20 7.85 -12.36 2.06
N GLU A 21 8.48 -12.89 1.01
CA GLU A 21 9.79 -12.42 0.58
C GLU A 21 9.72 -11.02 -0.04
N PHE A 22 10.85 -10.30 -0.01
CA PHE A 22 11.01 -9.02 -0.71
C PHE A 22 10.50 -9.06 -2.17
N GLY A 23 10.80 -10.14 -2.89
CA GLY A 23 10.37 -10.31 -4.28
C GLY A 23 8.85 -10.47 -4.44
N ASP A 24 8.16 -11.06 -3.46
CA ASP A 24 6.73 -11.36 -3.53
C ASP A 24 5.86 -10.11 -3.48
N TRP A 25 6.36 -9.04 -2.85
CA TRP A 25 5.70 -7.73 -2.86
C TRP A 25 5.52 -7.18 -4.27
N ASN A 26 6.36 -7.57 -5.23
CA ASN A 26 6.20 -7.15 -6.62
C ASN A 26 4.94 -7.73 -7.25
N THR A 27 4.47 -8.91 -6.82
CA THR A 27 3.25 -9.53 -7.34
C THR A 27 2.04 -8.63 -7.09
N VAL A 28 1.78 -8.28 -5.84
CA VAL A 28 0.64 -7.41 -5.47
C VAL A 28 0.83 -5.97 -5.95
N HIS A 29 2.07 -5.51 -6.04
CA HIS A 29 2.40 -4.20 -6.61
C HIS A 29 2.10 -4.12 -8.12
N HIS A 30 2.46 -5.13 -8.90
CA HIS A 30 2.17 -5.19 -10.34
C HIS A 30 0.66 -5.21 -10.56
N THR A 31 -0.09 -6.00 -9.79
CA THR A 31 -1.56 -5.97 -9.84
C THR A 31 -2.11 -4.57 -9.53
N PHE A 32 -1.61 -3.91 -8.49
CA PHE A 32 -2.06 -2.57 -8.10
C PHE A 32 -1.78 -1.51 -9.16
N THR A 33 -0.54 -1.45 -9.66
CA THR A 33 -0.14 -0.45 -10.67
C THR A 33 -0.84 -0.68 -12.01
N TYR A 34 -1.01 -1.95 -12.42
CA TYR A 34 -1.80 -2.32 -13.58
C TYR A 34 -3.28 -1.92 -13.43
N ALA A 35 -3.91 -2.25 -12.29
CA ALA A 35 -5.30 -1.88 -12.04
C ALA A 35 -5.49 -0.35 -12.00
N ASN A 36 -4.53 0.39 -11.42
CA ASN A 36 -4.51 1.86 -11.49
C ASN A 36 -4.41 2.35 -12.94
N ALA A 37 -3.52 1.78 -13.77
CA ALA A 37 -3.39 2.16 -15.17
C ALA A 37 -4.69 1.90 -15.96
N VAL A 38 -5.33 0.75 -15.78
CA VAL A 38 -6.64 0.43 -16.36
C VAL A 38 -7.70 1.43 -15.91
N HIS A 39 -7.75 1.77 -14.61
CA HIS A 39 -8.66 2.79 -14.09
C HIS A 39 -8.39 4.17 -14.73
N GLN A 40 -7.13 4.58 -14.86
CA GLN A 40 -6.77 5.83 -15.53
C GLN A 40 -7.16 5.84 -17.02
N SER A 41 -7.03 4.73 -17.72
CA SER A 41 -7.45 4.59 -19.11
C SER A 41 -8.97 4.68 -19.25
N ALA A 42 -9.72 4.01 -18.38
CA ALA A 42 -11.19 4.03 -18.37
C ALA A 42 -11.79 5.43 -18.09
N ARG A 43 -10.98 6.36 -17.57
CA ARG A 43 -11.40 7.77 -17.40
C ARG A 43 -11.15 8.64 -18.62
N ARG A 44 -10.50 8.11 -19.66
CA ARG A 44 -10.15 8.84 -20.88
C ARG A 44 -10.88 8.33 -22.12
N THR A 45 -11.56 7.20 -22.01
CA THR A 45 -12.33 6.60 -23.10
C THR A 45 -13.45 5.73 -22.55
N ASP A 46 -14.50 5.57 -23.34
CA ASP A 46 -15.65 4.70 -23.14
C ASP A 46 -15.55 3.38 -23.95
N ALA A 47 -14.38 3.10 -24.55
CA ALA A 47 -14.15 1.89 -25.34
C ALA A 47 -14.43 0.61 -24.52
N VAL A 48 -15.34 -0.23 -25.03
CA VAL A 48 -15.77 -1.46 -24.36
C VAL A 48 -14.62 -2.46 -24.19
N GLU A 49 -13.60 -2.38 -25.04
CA GLU A 49 -12.41 -3.22 -24.99
C GLU A 49 -11.65 -3.08 -23.66
N LEU A 50 -11.74 -1.94 -22.98
CA LEU A 50 -11.13 -1.74 -21.67
C LEU A 50 -11.70 -2.66 -20.57
N TYR A 51 -12.92 -3.19 -20.74
CA TYR A 51 -13.46 -4.18 -19.82
C TYR A 51 -12.59 -5.44 -19.73
N ARG A 52 -11.83 -5.79 -20.79
CA ARG A 52 -10.90 -6.91 -20.74
C ARG A 52 -9.80 -6.68 -19.72
N GLY A 53 -9.24 -5.46 -19.67
CA GLY A 53 -8.23 -5.09 -18.67
C GLY A 53 -8.79 -5.07 -17.24
N VAL A 54 -10.03 -4.64 -17.07
CA VAL A 54 -10.70 -4.67 -15.75
C VAL A 54 -10.90 -6.11 -15.27
N PHE A 55 -11.33 -7.00 -16.16
CA PHE A 55 -11.54 -8.41 -15.83
C PHE A 55 -10.22 -9.12 -15.51
N ASP A 56 -9.19 -8.90 -16.32
CA ASP A 56 -7.85 -9.41 -16.09
C ASP A 56 -7.26 -8.93 -14.75
N ALA A 57 -7.38 -7.63 -14.45
CA ALA A 57 -6.96 -7.09 -13.14
C ALA A 57 -7.74 -7.72 -11.98
N ALA A 58 -9.05 -7.94 -12.13
CA ALA A 58 -9.87 -8.58 -11.11
C ALA A 58 -9.46 -10.04 -10.84
N LEU A 59 -9.08 -10.78 -11.88
CA LEU A 59 -8.54 -12.13 -11.74
C LEU A 59 -7.19 -12.14 -11.01
N ASN A 60 -6.30 -11.19 -11.30
CA ASN A 60 -5.04 -11.05 -10.57
C ASN A 60 -5.28 -10.73 -9.09
N VAL A 61 -6.18 -9.78 -8.76
CA VAL A 61 -6.59 -9.49 -7.38
C VAL A 61 -7.14 -10.72 -6.65
N TYR A 62 -7.86 -11.58 -7.38
CA TYR A 62 -8.33 -12.85 -6.83
C TYR A 62 -7.16 -13.77 -6.55
N LEU A 63 -6.22 -13.98 -7.49
CA LEU A 63 -5.06 -14.85 -7.30
C LEU A 63 -4.15 -14.36 -6.15
N ASP A 64 -3.92 -13.06 -6.05
CA ASP A 64 -3.11 -12.43 -5.01
C ASP A 64 -3.58 -12.76 -3.58
N ARG A 65 -4.87 -13.10 -3.39
CA ARG A 65 -5.43 -13.43 -2.07
C ARG A 65 -4.67 -14.54 -1.34
N PHE A 66 -4.03 -15.46 -2.07
CA PHE A 66 -3.27 -16.55 -1.48
C PHE A 66 -2.00 -16.06 -0.77
N LEU A 67 -1.46 -14.92 -1.17
CA LEU A 67 -0.31 -14.27 -0.53
C LEU A 67 -0.73 -13.37 0.66
N ASN A 68 -2.04 -13.15 0.85
CA ASN A 68 -2.63 -12.41 1.96
C ASN A 68 -3.25 -13.35 3.01
N THR A 69 -2.70 -14.55 3.26
CA THR A 69 -3.25 -15.51 4.22
C THR A 69 -2.25 -15.80 5.35
N PRO A 70 -2.55 -15.44 6.62
CA PRO A 70 -3.65 -14.55 7.03
C PRO A 70 -3.39 -13.09 6.57
N PRO A 71 -4.45 -12.28 6.35
CA PRO A 71 -4.27 -10.91 5.89
C PRO A 71 -3.78 -10.03 7.03
N THR A 72 -2.79 -9.16 6.75
CA THR A 72 -2.43 -8.10 7.71
C THR A 72 -3.63 -7.17 7.91
N PRO A 73 -4.04 -6.87 9.16
CA PRO A 73 -5.12 -5.92 9.41
C PRO A 73 -4.80 -4.53 8.87
N ILE A 74 -5.78 -3.88 8.25
CA ILE A 74 -5.70 -2.46 7.88
C ILE A 74 -6.28 -1.65 9.04
N PRO A 75 -5.58 -0.62 9.56
CA PRO A 75 -6.13 0.23 10.61
C PRO A 75 -7.44 0.94 10.18
N GLU A 76 -8.47 0.80 11.02
CA GLU A 76 -9.80 1.36 10.80
C GLU A 76 -9.88 2.87 11.12
N PRO A 77 -10.78 3.65 10.47
CA PRO A 77 -10.85 5.08 10.74
C PRO A 77 -11.28 5.39 12.18
N GLY A 78 -10.50 6.25 12.84
CA GLY A 78 -10.68 6.59 14.24
C GLY A 78 -10.28 5.48 15.22
N ALA A 79 -9.51 4.49 14.79
CA ALA A 79 -9.03 3.42 15.67
C ALA A 79 -7.75 3.77 16.42
N ASN A 80 -7.00 4.79 15.99
CA ASN A 80 -5.76 5.21 16.66
C ASN A 80 -6.02 6.27 17.73
N GLU A 81 -5.11 6.34 18.71
CA GLU A 81 -5.09 7.45 19.67
C GLU A 81 -4.84 8.77 18.94
N THR A 82 -5.55 9.82 19.37
CA THR A 82 -5.45 11.16 18.76
C THR A 82 -4.75 12.14 19.69
N GLY A 83 -4.19 13.21 19.14
CA GLY A 83 -3.51 14.28 19.90
C GLY A 83 -1.99 14.28 19.81
N ARG A 84 -1.39 13.36 19.06
CA ARG A 84 0.01 13.44 18.67
C ARG A 84 0.23 14.55 17.65
N ASP A 85 1.40 15.18 17.71
CA ASP A 85 1.79 16.17 16.72
C ASP A 85 1.97 15.49 15.34
N ALA A 86 1.22 15.98 14.36
CA ALA A 86 1.27 15.51 12.99
C ALA A 86 2.69 15.63 12.39
N ALA A 87 3.51 16.60 12.80
CA ALA A 87 4.89 16.67 12.35
C ALA A 87 5.74 15.50 12.89
N ALA A 88 5.62 15.19 14.18
CA ALA A 88 6.31 14.06 14.80
C ALA A 88 5.93 12.72 14.15
N ILE A 89 4.65 12.52 13.80
CA ILE A 89 4.21 11.29 13.09
C ILE A 89 4.91 11.16 11.72
N LEU A 90 5.11 12.27 11.01
CA LEU A 90 5.81 12.25 9.72
C LEU A 90 7.32 12.01 9.85
N GLU A 91 7.92 12.46 10.96
CA GLU A 91 9.32 12.17 11.30
C GLU A 91 9.48 10.67 11.60
N ASP A 92 8.63 10.11 12.46
CA ASP A 92 8.61 8.67 12.77
C ASP A 92 8.39 7.83 11.51
N LEU A 93 7.52 8.28 10.60
CA LEU A 93 7.29 7.58 9.33
C LEU A 93 8.58 7.51 8.51
N LEU A 94 9.38 8.57 8.45
CA LEU A 94 10.68 8.52 7.77
C LEU A 94 11.66 7.60 8.50
N GLU A 95 11.64 7.55 9.84
CA GLU A 95 12.48 6.62 10.59
C GLU A 95 12.17 5.15 10.26
N THR A 96 10.91 4.82 9.91
CA THR A 96 10.56 3.47 9.45
C THR A 96 11.26 3.06 8.15
N PHE A 97 11.66 4.02 7.32
CA PHE A 97 12.39 3.76 6.09
C PHE A 97 13.90 3.58 6.31
N ASP A 98 14.41 4.06 7.45
CA ASP A 98 15.83 3.93 7.82
C ASP A 98 16.12 2.62 8.59
N ARG A 99 15.10 1.78 8.87
CA ARG A 99 15.22 0.53 9.66
C ARG A 99 14.49 -0.63 9.01
N GLU A 100 15.09 -1.81 9.08
CA GLU A 100 14.45 -3.02 8.58
C GLU A 100 13.26 -3.48 9.45
N GLY A 101 12.22 -4.01 8.80
CA GLY A 101 11.10 -4.68 9.48
C GLY A 101 9.98 -3.75 9.98
N ALA A 102 10.11 -2.43 9.82
CA ALA A 102 9.11 -1.46 10.27
C ALA A 102 7.89 -1.33 9.33
N VAL A 103 7.55 -2.39 8.58
CA VAL A 103 6.49 -2.38 7.55
C VAL A 103 5.11 -2.10 8.14
N ASN A 104 4.73 -2.82 9.20
CA ASN A 104 3.43 -2.64 9.83
C ASN A 104 3.34 -1.28 10.54
N GLU A 105 4.45 -0.82 11.10
CA GLU A 105 4.55 0.48 11.74
C GLU A 105 4.36 1.63 10.73
N ALA A 106 4.98 1.56 9.56
CA ALA A 106 4.79 2.54 8.49
C ALA A 106 3.31 2.69 8.09
N GLY A 107 2.60 1.55 7.95
CA GLY A 107 1.17 1.55 7.68
C GLY A 107 0.32 2.14 8.81
N ARG A 108 0.69 1.84 10.07
CA ARG A 108 0.02 2.36 11.27
C ARG A 108 0.18 3.88 11.40
N LEU A 109 1.39 4.40 11.21
CA LEU A 109 1.69 5.83 11.28
C LEU A 109 0.93 6.64 10.23
N VAL A 110 0.73 6.11 9.02
CA VAL A 110 -0.13 6.75 8.02
C VAL A 110 -1.58 6.84 8.49
N ALA A 111 -2.13 5.77 9.07
CA ALA A 111 -3.49 5.78 9.59
C ALA A 111 -3.64 6.74 10.78
N GLU A 112 -2.68 6.73 11.70
CA GLU A 112 -2.63 7.63 12.85
C GLU A 112 -2.53 9.10 12.40
N TYR A 113 -1.74 9.39 11.37
CA TYR A 113 -1.62 10.72 10.80
C TYR A 113 -2.98 11.28 10.34
N PHE A 114 -3.79 10.44 9.68
CA PHE A 114 -5.14 10.81 9.26
C PHE A 114 -6.09 10.98 10.45
N ASP A 115 -6.05 10.07 11.42
CA ASP A 115 -6.89 10.15 12.62
C ASP A 115 -6.53 11.41 13.47
N CYS A 116 -5.29 11.90 13.40
CA CYS A 116 -4.86 13.18 13.98
C CYS A 116 -5.17 14.42 13.13
N GLY A 117 -5.93 14.30 12.03
CA GLY A 117 -6.32 15.42 11.17
C GLY A 117 -5.18 15.97 10.30
N GLY A 118 -4.17 15.14 10.03
CA GLY A 118 -3.01 15.53 9.23
C GLY A 118 -3.36 15.93 7.79
N ASP A 119 -2.61 16.91 7.24
CA ASP A 119 -2.74 17.37 5.86
C ASP A 119 -2.23 16.29 4.88
N PRO A 120 -3.09 15.72 4.01
CA PRO A 120 -2.65 14.74 3.02
C PRO A 120 -1.52 15.22 2.12
N ALA A 121 -1.44 16.51 1.81
CA ALA A 121 -0.38 17.05 0.97
C ALA A 121 0.99 17.00 1.68
N ARG A 122 1.03 17.20 3.01
CA ARG A 122 2.24 17.00 3.81
C ARG A 122 2.66 15.54 3.81
N LEU A 123 1.74 14.60 4.03
CA LEU A 123 2.04 13.18 3.98
C LEU A 123 2.61 12.74 2.61
N LYS A 124 1.98 13.17 1.51
CA LYS A 124 2.49 12.87 0.15
C LYS A 124 3.89 13.44 -0.07
N ARG A 125 4.18 14.65 0.43
CA ARG A 125 5.54 15.22 0.38
C ARG A 125 6.52 14.38 1.18
N THR A 126 6.15 13.91 2.37
CA THR A 126 6.99 13.04 3.20
C THR A 126 7.27 11.69 2.52
N LEU A 127 6.26 11.04 1.94
CA LEU A 127 6.46 9.80 1.18
C LEU A 127 7.34 10.03 -0.07
N GLY A 128 7.14 11.15 -0.78
CA GLY A 128 8.03 11.53 -1.89
C GLY A 128 9.47 11.79 -1.44
N HIS A 129 9.66 12.42 -0.27
CA HIS A 129 10.98 12.61 0.32
C HIS A 129 11.64 11.27 0.69
N GLY A 130 10.90 10.34 1.30
CA GLY A 130 11.38 8.98 1.58
C GLY A 130 11.83 8.26 0.30
N LEU A 131 11.04 8.34 -0.77
CA LEU A 131 11.40 7.78 -2.07
C LEU A 131 12.72 8.37 -2.61
N LEU A 132 12.94 9.68 -2.49
CA LEU A 132 14.12 10.37 -3.01
C LEU A 132 15.38 10.15 -2.17
N ARG A 133 15.24 9.82 -0.88
CA ARG A 133 16.36 9.49 0.01
C ARG A 133 16.95 8.12 -0.31
N GLU A 134 16.13 7.22 -0.83
CA GLU A 134 16.51 5.86 -1.19
C GLU A 134 16.92 5.77 -2.66
N ASP A 135 17.82 4.84 -2.99
CA ASP A 135 18.16 4.50 -4.38
C ASP A 135 17.06 3.59 -4.99
N ALA A 136 15.83 4.12 -4.96
CA ALA A 136 14.65 3.36 -5.29
C ALA A 136 14.56 3.09 -6.81
N GLY A 137 14.31 1.82 -7.15
CA GLY A 137 14.00 1.43 -8.53
C GLY A 137 12.64 1.94 -9.01
N PHE A 138 12.35 1.72 -10.29
CA PHE A 138 11.14 2.22 -10.94
C PHE A 138 9.83 1.68 -10.33
N HIS A 139 9.83 0.49 -9.73
CA HIS A 139 8.64 -0.10 -9.10
C HIS A 139 8.11 0.78 -7.94
N THR A 140 8.98 1.26 -7.06
CA THR A 140 8.56 2.11 -5.93
C THR A 140 7.97 3.43 -6.41
N LEU A 141 8.53 4.01 -7.47
CA LEU A 141 7.94 5.20 -8.12
C LEU A 141 6.54 4.90 -8.66
N GLN A 142 6.35 3.80 -9.39
CA GLN A 142 5.04 3.40 -9.90
C GLN A 142 4.01 3.18 -8.79
N ASN A 143 4.43 2.59 -7.66
CA ASN A 143 3.57 2.35 -6.50
C ASN A 143 3.10 3.69 -5.90
N LEU A 144 4.04 4.59 -5.66
CA LEU A 144 3.78 5.90 -5.07
C LEU A 144 2.83 6.72 -5.95
N GLU A 145 3.09 6.77 -7.27
CA GLU A 145 2.23 7.48 -8.21
C GLU A 145 0.81 6.90 -8.24
N ALA A 146 0.68 5.56 -8.26
CA ALA A 146 -0.61 4.90 -8.22
C ALA A 146 -1.37 5.22 -6.92
N ALA A 147 -0.68 5.20 -5.78
CA ALA A 147 -1.25 5.52 -4.48
C ALA A 147 -1.76 6.96 -4.39
N PHE A 148 -0.95 7.93 -4.80
CA PHE A 148 -1.35 9.34 -4.84
C PHE A 148 -2.55 9.53 -5.74
N ARG A 149 -2.54 8.89 -6.91
CA ARG A 149 -3.61 9.02 -7.89
C ARG A 149 -4.92 8.45 -7.39
N GLN A 150 -4.92 7.26 -6.79
CA GLN A 150 -6.13 6.64 -6.25
C GLN A 150 -6.66 7.41 -5.03
N PHE A 151 -5.78 7.92 -4.15
CA PHE A 151 -6.18 8.79 -3.04
C PHE A 151 -6.96 10.03 -3.54
N ASP A 152 -6.42 10.73 -4.54
CA ASP A 152 -7.05 11.94 -5.07
C ASP A 152 -8.37 11.66 -5.78
N LEU A 153 -8.50 10.48 -6.41
CA LEU A 153 -9.74 10.14 -7.10
C LEU A 153 -10.91 9.92 -6.15
N VAL A 154 -10.66 9.31 -5.00
CA VAL A 154 -11.70 9.14 -3.97
C VAL A 154 -12.07 10.49 -3.37
N ALA A 155 -11.09 11.34 -3.07
CA ALA A 155 -11.33 12.68 -2.52
C ALA A 155 -12.22 13.54 -3.44
N ASN A 156 -12.00 13.48 -4.76
CA ASN A 156 -12.79 14.23 -5.74
C ASN A 156 -14.17 13.61 -6.03
N ALA A 157 -14.39 12.33 -5.68
CA ALA A 157 -15.66 11.63 -5.92
C ALA A 157 -16.61 11.65 -4.71
N ALA A 158 -16.14 12.11 -3.54
CA ALA A 158 -16.91 12.15 -2.30
C ALA A 158 -18.20 12.99 -2.41
N GLU A 159 -18.26 13.94 -3.34
CA GLU A 159 -19.47 14.75 -3.60
C GLU A 159 -20.62 13.96 -4.25
N SER A 160 -20.36 12.75 -4.79
CA SER A 160 -21.32 12.00 -5.64
C SER A 160 -21.59 10.55 -5.21
N THR A 161 -21.10 10.11 -4.04
CA THR A 161 -21.10 8.67 -3.67
C THR A 161 -22.07 8.34 -2.54
N THR A 162 -22.76 7.20 -2.65
CA THR A 162 -23.60 6.59 -1.60
C THR A 162 -22.75 5.71 -0.68
N GLY A 163 -22.13 6.29 0.35
CA GLY A 163 -21.34 5.56 1.36
C GLY A 163 -21.32 6.34 2.68
N THR A 164 -20.96 5.69 3.79
CA THR A 164 -20.74 6.43 5.04
C THR A 164 -19.44 7.22 4.93
N ASP A 165 -19.33 8.33 5.68
CA ASP A 165 -18.09 9.12 5.74
C ASP A 165 -16.88 8.24 6.13
N ARG A 166 -17.12 7.23 6.97
CA ARG A 166 -16.12 6.25 7.40
C ARG A 166 -15.66 5.35 6.25
N ASP A 167 -16.58 4.83 5.44
CA ASP A 167 -16.22 3.96 4.30
C ASP A 167 -15.43 4.72 3.24
N LEU A 168 -15.83 5.98 2.98
CA LEU A 168 -15.13 6.86 2.06
C LEU A 168 -13.72 7.17 2.57
N GLU A 169 -13.56 7.45 3.86
CA GLU A 169 -12.26 7.73 4.46
C GLU A 169 -11.37 6.48 4.46
N HIS A 170 -11.90 5.30 4.79
CA HIS A 170 -11.18 4.03 4.64
C HIS A 170 -10.69 3.84 3.20
N ARG A 171 -11.61 3.97 2.23
CA ARG A 171 -11.29 3.82 0.81
C ARG A 171 -10.22 4.79 0.34
N ARG A 172 -10.28 6.04 0.82
CA ARG A 172 -9.38 7.13 0.45
C ARG A 172 -7.95 6.87 0.94
N ARG A 173 -7.77 6.43 2.18
CA ARG A 173 -6.44 6.29 2.80
C ARG A 173 -5.73 4.96 2.55
N VAL A 174 -6.47 3.90 2.21
CA VAL A 174 -5.88 2.57 1.90
C VAL A 174 -4.71 2.62 0.91
N PRO A 175 -4.78 3.35 -0.22
CA PRO A 175 -3.64 3.45 -1.14
C PRO A 175 -2.38 4.07 -0.50
N LEU A 176 -2.53 5.03 0.43
CA LEU A 176 -1.40 5.64 1.12
C LEU A 176 -0.84 4.74 2.24
N ILE A 177 -1.70 3.97 2.91
CA ILE A 177 -1.25 2.92 3.83
C ILE A 177 -0.47 1.85 3.05
N ALA A 178 -1.02 1.39 1.92
CA ALA A 178 -0.39 0.42 1.04
C ALA A 178 1.00 0.86 0.57
N THR A 179 1.14 2.09 0.08
CA THR A 179 2.44 2.58 -0.42
C THR A 179 3.46 2.76 0.70
N ALA A 180 3.06 3.19 1.90
CA ALA A 180 3.98 3.31 3.03
C ALA A 180 4.51 1.93 3.46
N ARG A 181 3.63 0.93 3.52
CA ARG A 181 4.03 -0.47 3.76
C ARG A 181 4.94 -1.00 2.66
N TYR A 182 4.61 -0.77 1.39
CA TYR A 182 5.44 -1.18 0.26
C TYR A 182 6.83 -0.54 0.32
N MET A 183 6.91 0.77 0.59
CA MET A 183 8.19 1.47 0.75
C MET A 183 8.99 0.90 1.91
N ALA A 184 8.41 0.75 3.11
CA ALA A 184 9.10 0.16 4.26
C ALA A 184 9.49 -1.31 4.06
N ALA A 185 8.80 -2.05 3.18
CA ALA A 185 9.20 -3.42 2.83
C ALA A 185 10.43 -3.44 1.90
N HIS A 186 10.69 -2.35 1.17
CA HIS A 186 11.81 -2.22 0.25
C HIS A 186 12.95 -1.35 0.79
N PHE A 187 12.72 -0.62 1.87
CA PHE A 187 13.63 0.33 2.50
C PHE A 187 14.12 -0.16 3.88
N PRO A 188 15.35 0.19 4.28
CA PRO A 188 16.40 0.73 3.42
C PRO A 188 16.82 -0.33 2.39
N THR A 189 17.36 0.09 1.24
CA THR A 189 17.65 -0.83 0.12
C THR A 189 18.45 -2.06 0.59
N ARG A 190 17.78 -3.23 0.67
CA ARG A 190 18.38 -4.49 1.11
C ARG A 190 19.26 -5.11 0.03
N ARG A 191 20.25 -5.91 0.43
CA ARG A 191 20.83 -6.92 -0.47
C ARG A 191 19.87 -8.12 -0.50
N GLN A 192 19.16 -8.30 -1.61
CA GLN A 192 18.12 -9.32 -1.84
C GLN A 192 18.44 -10.73 -1.28
N ALA A 193 19.71 -11.14 -1.19
CA ALA A 193 20.12 -12.48 -0.81
C ALA A 193 19.95 -12.84 0.68
N GLU A 194 19.91 -11.88 1.60
CA GLU A 194 19.93 -12.17 3.05
C GLU A 194 18.59 -12.72 3.57
N GLN A 195 17.47 -12.25 3.03
CA GLN A 195 16.14 -12.71 3.46
C GLN A 195 15.85 -14.16 3.03
N THR A 196 16.17 -14.52 1.78
CA THR A 196 16.01 -15.90 1.28
C THR A 196 16.85 -16.89 2.11
N PHE A 197 18.10 -16.53 2.44
CA PHE A 197 18.93 -17.37 3.30
C PHE A 197 18.33 -17.53 4.70
N THR A 198 17.82 -16.43 5.27
CA THR A 198 17.20 -16.44 6.60
C THR A 198 15.95 -17.32 6.63
N ILE A 199 15.04 -17.18 5.66
CA ILE A 199 13.83 -18.00 5.54
C ILE A 199 14.19 -19.47 5.36
N ALA A 200 15.13 -19.80 4.47
CA ALA A 200 15.60 -21.16 4.28
C ALA A 200 16.19 -21.77 5.56
N ALA A 201 16.96 -20.99 6.34
CA ALA A 201 17.55 -21.44 7.59
C ALA A 201 16.48 -21.70 8.67
N ARG A 202 15.44 -20.85 8.76
CA ARG A 202 14.30 -21.04 9.67
C ARG A 202 13.50 -22.30 9.33
N LEU A 203 13.16 -22.46 8.05
CA LEU A 203 12.49 -23.66 7.54
C LEU A 203 13.28 -24.94 7.79
N ASN A 204 14.60 -24.91 7.61
CA ASN A 204 15.47 -26.05 7.91
C ASN A 204 15.46 -26.43 9.41
N ARG A 205 15.14 -25.50 10.31
CA ARG A 205 14.96 -25.76 11.75
C ARG A 205 13.53 -26.18 12.13
N GLY A 206 12.62 -26.26 11.17
CA GLY A 206 11.21 -26.62 11.39
C GLY A 206 10.36 -25.48 11.95
N GLU A 207 10.82 -24.22 11.86
CA GLU A 207 10.04 -23.06 12.26
C GLU A 207 8.87 -22.81 11.28
N ALA A 208 7.74 -22.33 11.81
CA ALA A 208 6.62 -21.91 10.98
C ALA A 208 6.93 -20.57 10.28
N ILE A 209 6.52 -20.43 9.02
CA ILE A 209 6.77 -19.22 8.20
C ILE A 209 6.05 -17.98 8.78
N HIS A 210 4.91 -18.19 9.45
CA HIS A 210 3.99 -17.12 9.83
C HIS A 210 4.20 -16.57 11.26
N ASP A 211 5.02 -17.25 12.07
CA ASP A 211 5.33 -16.83 13.44
C ASP A 211 6.61 -15.96 13.41
N GLU A 212 6.69 -14.91 14.22
CA GLU A 212 7.90 -14.06 14.37
C GLU A 212 8.98 -14.74 15.22
#